data_AF-A0A7S1CUE2-F1
#
_entry.id   AF-A0A7S1CUE2-F1
#
_cell.length_a   1.000
_cell.length_b   1.000
_cell.length_c   1.000
_cell.angle_alpha   90.00
_cell.angle_beta   90.00
_cell.angle_gamma   90.00
#
_symmetry.space_group_name_H-M   'P 1'
#
loop_
_entity.id
_entity.type
_entity.pdbx_description
1 polymer ?
#
loop_
_entity_poly.entity_id
_entity_poly.type
_entity_poly.pdbx_seq_one_letter_code
_entity_poly.pdbx_strand_id
1 'polypeptide(L)'
;GRLYPAVAQALGVFDSAQYSELKAGKSVMTEDGTLVEPDQCVGPKREGRSLGIIPPCLSSDLFGKRMGPVDVLIHSMTTITKDRQLLSLAGTAGHCAQALGAKELVLWQSQTSFLDNEESHDEEFPSKM
;
A
#
# COMPACT_ATOMS: atom_id res chain seq x y z
N GLY A 1 0.04 7.32 -16.84
CA GLY A 1 0.25 8.05 -15.58
C GLY A 1 -0.83 9.08 -15.37
N ARG A 2 -0.51 10.21 -14.74
CA ARG A 2 -1.43 11.35 -14.62
C ARG A 2 -1.57 12.03 -15.99
N LEU A 3 -2.79 12.25 -16.47
CA LEU A 3 -3.05 13.13 -17.62
C LEU A 3 -2.87 14.58 -17.19
N TYR A 4 -2.30 15.41 -18.06
CA TYR A 4 -2.20 16.86 -17.92
C TYR A 4 -3.19 17.55 -18.88
N PRO A 5 -4.42 17.88 -18.44
CA PRO A 5 -5.47 18.35 -19.34
C PRO A 5 -5.12 19.64 -20.08
N ALA A 6 -4.44 20.58 -19.43
CA ALA A 6 -3.99 21.82 -20.08
C ALA A 6 -3.02 21.56 -21.24
N VAL A 7 -2.17 20.52 -21.13
CA VAL A 7 -1.26 20.11 -22.20
C VAL A 7 -2.03 19.45 -23.33
N ALA A 8 -2.97 18.56 -23.03
CA ALA A 8 -3.83 17.92 -24.03
C ALA A 8 -4.67 18.94 -24.81
N GLN A 9 -5.22 19.96 -24.14
CA GLN A 9 -5.97 21.04 -24.78
C GLN A 9 -5.10 21.92 -25.68
N ALA A 10 -3.86 22.22 -25.26
CA ALA A 10 -2.91 22.94 -26.10
C ALA A 10 -2.52 22.15 -27.35
N LEU A 11 -2.67 20.82 -27.33
CA LEU A 11 -2.49 19.91 -28.46
C LEU A 11 -3.78 19.69 -29.27
N GLY A 12 -4.88 20.38 -28.95
CA GLY A 12 -6.15 20.28 -29.69
C GLY A 12 -7.11 19.20 -29.20
N VAL A 13 -6.84 18.54 -28.08
CA VAL A 13 -7.71 17.51 -27.50
C VAL A 13 -8.67 18.17 -26.50
N PHE A 14 -9.93 18.30 -26.88
CA PHE A 14 -10.98 18.90 -26.04
C PHE A 14 -12.06 17.90 -25.60
N ASP A 15 -12.17 16.75 -26.27
CA ASP A 15 -13.13 15.71 -25.91
C ASP A 15 -12.64 14.88 -24.71
N SER A 16 -13.51 14.77 -23.71
CA SER A 16 -13.30 13.93 -22.54
C SER A 16 -13.20 12.43 -22.83
N ALA A 17 -13.80 11.93 -23.92
CA ALA A 17 -13.63 10.55 -24.34
C ALA A 17 -12.18 10.29 -24.76
N GLN A 18 -11.60 11.21 -25.54
CA GLN A 18 -10.20 11.15 -25.99
C GLN A 18 -9.21 11.19 -24.83
N TYR A 19 -9.52 11.90 -23.74
CA TYR A 19 -8.71 11.85 -22.51
C TYR A 19 -8.61 10.45 -21.90
N SER A 20 -9.70 9.68 -21.96
CA SER A 20 -9.71 8.30 -21.46
C SER A 20 -8.88 7.38 -22.36
N GLU A 21 -8.93 7.59 -23.67
CA GLU A 21 -8.11 6.87 -24.65
C GLU A 21 -6.61 7.15 -24.45
N LEU A 22 -6.23 8.42 -24.30
CA LEU A 22 -4.86 8.82 -23.99
C LEU A 22 -4.37 8.21 -22.68
N LYS A 23 -5.19 8.23 -21.62
CA LYS A 23 -4.84 7.57 -20.34
C LYS A 23 -4.67 6.05 -20.47
N ALA A 24 -5.39 5.42 -21.39
CA ALA A 24 -5.26 4.01 -21.71
C ALA A 24 -4.05 3.70 -22.60
N GLY A 25 -3.28 4.71 -23.01
CA GLY A 25 -2.11 4.56 -23.87
C GLY A 25 -2.45 4.47 -25.35
N LYS A 26 -3.61 4.98 -25.78
CA LYS A 26 -4.02 5.06 -27.18
C LYS A 26 -3.86 6.48 -27.70
N SER A 27 -3.30 6.63 -28.90
CA SER A 27 -3.23 7.89 -29.62
C SER A 27 -4.60 8.32 -30.13
N VAL A 28 -4.83 9.62 -30.24
CA VAL A 28 -6.10 10.20 -30.67
C VAL A 28 -5.88 11.18 -31.81
N MET A 29 -6.87 11.28 -32.72
CA MET A 29 -6.92 12.29 -33.78
C MET A 29 -7.71 13.50 -33.30
N THR A 30 -7.14 14.69 -33.45
CA THR A 30 -7.85 15.97 -33.26
C THR A 30 -8.68 16.33 -34.49
N GLU A 31 -9.57 17.32 -34.36
CA GLU A 31 -10.42 17.79 -35.46
C GLU A 31 -9.63 18.33 -36.66
N ASP A 32 -8.43 18.86 -36.42
CA ASP A 32 -7.52 19.36 -37.47
C ASP A 32 -6.65 18.25 -38.11
N GLY A 33 -6.86 16.98 -37.73
CA GLY A 33 -6.13 15.83 -38.26
C GLY A 33 -4.76 15.60 -37.64
N THR A 34 -4.44 16.27 -36.52
CA THR A 34 -3.19 16.06 -35.78
C THR A 34 -3.27 14.79 -34.93
N LEU A 35 -2.19 13.99 -34.93
CA LEU A 35 -2.06 12.81 -34.07
C LEU A 35 -1.45 13.23 -32.74
N VAL A 36 -2.19 12.97 -31.66
CA VAL A 36 -1.71 13.20 -30.30
C VAL A 36 -1.41 11.86 -29.64
N GLU A 37 -0.15 11.67 -29.32
CA GLU A 37 0.37 10.49 -28.62
C GLU A 37 0.22 10.67 -27.09
N PRO A 38 -0.03 9.57 -26.35
CA PRO A 38 -0.17 9.62 -24.90
C PRO A 38 1.00 10.27 -24.16
N ASP A 39 2.24 9.99 -24.56
CA ASP A 39 3.46 10.47 -23.91
C ASP A 39 3.63 12.00 -23.96
N GLN A 40 2.96 12.68 -24.89
CA GLN A 40 2.96 14.14 -24.98
C GLN A 40 2.16 14.83 -23.87
N CYS A 41 1.17 14.14 -23.28
CA CYS A 41 0.26 14.75 -22.30
C CYS A 41 -0.07 13.86 -21.09
N VAL A 42 0.43 12.64 -21.04
CA VAL A 42 0.27 11.69 -19.94
C VAL A 42 1.64 11.41 -19.33
N GLY A 43 1.78 11.75 -18.04
CA GLY A 43 2.99 11.45 -17.30
C GLY A 43 3.27 9.95 -17.18
N PRO A 44 4.47 9.57 -16.71
CA PRO A 44 4.92 8.19 -16.66
C PRO A 44 3.97 7.29 -15.86
N LYS A 45 3.99 5.99 -16.17
CA LYS A 45 3.26 4.99 -15.38
C LYS A 45 3.78 5.04 -13.95
N ARG A 46 2.87 5.20 -12.99
CA ARG A 46 3.17 5.17 -11.56
C ARG A 46 2.87 3.76 -11.09
N GLU A 47 3.82 3.15 -10.39
CA GLU A 47 3.56 1.88 -9.72
C GLU A 47 2.47 2.08 -8.66
N GLY A 48 1.54 1.13 -8.59
CA GLY A 48 0.53 1.11 -7.53
C GLY A 48 1.19 0.86 -6.18
N ARG A 49 0.53 1.27 -5.10
CA ARG A 49 0.95 0.92 -3.74
C ARG A 49 0.27 -0.37 -3.30
N SER A 50 1.01 -1.28 -2.66
CA SER A 50 0.46 -2.54 -2.14
C SER A 50 0.39 -2.53 -0.61
N LEU A 51 -0.75 -2.97 -0.08
CA LEU A 51 -1.02 -3.05 1.35
C LEU A 51 -1.39 -4.49 1.71
N GLY A 52 -0.66 -5.09 2.65
CA GLY A 52 -1.03 -6.35 3.30
C GLY A 52 -1.70 -6.07 4.64
N ILE A 53 -2.80 -6.78 4.94
CA ILE A 53 -3.46 -6.72 6.25
C ILE A 53 -3.61 -8.14 6.76
N ILE A 54 -2.90 -8.48 7.83
CA ILE A 54 -2.94 -9.80 8.45
C ILE A 54 -3.65 -9.68 9.81
N PRO A 55 -4.83 -10.30 9.97
CA PRO A 55 -5.53 -10.36 11.26
C PRO A 55 -4.80 -11.29 12.24
N PRO A 56 -5.21 -11.36 13.52
CA PRO A 56 -4.63 -12.32 14.46
C PRO A 56 -4.66 -13.73 13.87
N CYS A 57 -3.50 -14.39 13.86
CA CYS A 57 -3.36 -15.74 13.35
C CYS A 57 -2.41 -16.57 14.21
N LEU A 58 -2.57 -17.90 14.13
CA LEU A 58 -1.71 -18.86 14.85
C LEU A 58 -0.29 -18.94 14.24
N SER A 59 -0.17 -18.74 12.92
CA SER A 59 1.11 -18.66 12.22
C SER A 59 0.95 -17.77 10.99
N SER A 60 1.90 -16.85 10.81
CA SER A 60 1.96 -15.95 9.65
C SER A 60 2.93 -16.43 8.56
N ASP A 61 3.57 -17.59 8.74
CA ASP A 61 4.57 -18.13 7.82
C ASP A 61 4.00 -18.42 6.43
N LEU A 62 2.73 -18.80 6.38
CA LEU A 62 2.05 -19.10 5.11
C LEU A 62 1.79 -17.84 4.29
N PHE A 63 1.58 -16.69 4.93
CA PHE A 63 1.40 -15.42 4.22
C PHE A 63 2.70 -15.03 3.52
N GLY A 64 3.83 -15.08 4.22
CA GLY A 64 5.16 -14.81 3.65
C GLY A 64 5.51 -15.70 2.44
N LYS A 65 4.99 -16.93 2.41
CA LYS A 65 5.23 -17.89 1.31
C LYS A 65 4.25 -17.78 0.14
N ARG A 66 3.05 -17.23 0.35
CA ARG A 66 1.97 -17.25 -0.65
C ARG A 66 1.55 -15.87 -1.13
N MET A 67 1.81 -14.82 -0.36
CA MET A 67 1.57 -13.44 -0.77
C MET A 67 2.83 -12.90 -1.45
N GLY A 68 2.63 -12.15 -2.53
CA GLY A 68 3.70 -11.37 -3.15
C GLY A 68 4.10 -10.17 -2.29
N PRO A 69 5.12 -9.42 -2.71
CA PRO A 69 5.64 -8.33 -1.90
C PRO A 69 4.64 -7.20 -1.70
N VAL A 70 4.68 -6.59 -0.51
CA VAL A 70 3.82 -5.47 -0.14
C VAL A 70 4.65 -4.23 0.17
N ASP A 71 4.15 -3.02 -0.08
CA ASP A 71 4.84 -1.81 0.39
C ASP A 71 4.69 -1.67 1.91
N VAL A 72 3.46 -1.85 2.41
CA VAL A 72 3.12 -1.74 3.83
C VAL A 72 2.44 -3.01 4.29
N LEU A 73 2.87 -3.56 5.43
CA LEU A 73 2.19 -4.67 6.11
C LEU A 73 1.59 -4.18 7.43
N ILE A 74 0.28 -4.27 7.57
CA ILE A 74 -0.41 -4.14 8.86
C ILE A 74 -0.59 -5.55 9.42
N HIS A 75 0.10 -5.87 10.50
CA HIS A 75 0.05 -7.18 11.12
C HIS A 75 -0.54 -7.08 12.52
N SER A 76 -1.58 -7.87 12.78
CA SER A 76 -2.14 -7.90 14.11
C SER A 76 -1.21 -8.63 15.07
N MET A 77 -1.06 -8.09 16.28
CA MET A 77 -0.29 -8.69 17.35
C MET A 77 -1.19 -8.93 18.57
N THR A 78 -0.89 -9.99 19.32
CA THR A 78 -1.49 -10.29 20.62
C THR A 78 -0.43 -10.41 21.70
N THR A 79 -0.77 -10.10 22.94
CA THR A 79 0.10 -10.38 24.11
C THR A 79 -0.08 -11.82 24.60
N ILE A 80 0.97 -12.39 25.20
CA ILE A 80 0.98 -13.76 25.72
C ILE A 80 -0.22 -13.99 26.65
N THR A 81 -1.13 -14.89 26.27
CA THR A 81 -2.17 -15.39 27.18
C THR A 81 -1.61 -16.52 28.03
N LYS A 82 -2.13 -16.69 29.25
CA LYS A 82 -1.66 -17.69 30.24
C LYS A 82 -1.61 -19.13 29.70
N ASP A 83 -2.28 -19.42 28.58
CA ASP A 83 -2.37 -20.74 27.94
C ASP A 83 -1.32 -21.03 26.85
N ARG A 84 -0.29 -20.19 26.67
CA ARG A 84 0.92 -20.48 25.84
C ARG A 84 0.67 -20.90 24.38
N GLN A 85 -0.54 -20.79 23.85
CA GLN A 85 -0.77 -20.88 22.40
C GLN A 85 -0.26 -19.57 21.79
N LEU A 86 0.96 -19.60 21.27
CA LEU A 86 1.61 -18.46 20.63
C LEU A 86 0.74 -17.99 19.47
N LEU A 87 0.00 -16.92 19.71
CA LEU A 87 -0.66 -16.11 18.69
C LEU A 87 0.34 -15.06 18.20
N SER A 88 0.06 -14.49 17.03
CA SER A 88 0.87 -13.47 16.33
C SER A 88 1.61 -12.51 17.29
N LEU A 89 2.91 -12.75 17.51
CA LEU A 89 3.80 -11.91 18.32
C LEU A 89 4.51 -10.87 17.42
N ALA A 90 5.07 -9.81 18.02
CA ALA A 90 5.87 -8.80 17.31
C ALA A 90 6.97 -9.44 16.45
N GLY A 91 7.73 -10.39 17.03
CA GLY A 91 8.81 -11.08 16.31
C GLY A 91 8.32 -11.88 15.10
N THR A 92 7.18 -12.56 15.23
CA THR A 92 6.58 -13.30 14.11
C THR A 92 6.03 -12.37 13.03
N ALA A 93 5.50 -11.21 13.41
CA ALA A 93 5.08 -10.17 12.48
C ALA A 93 6.29 -9.59 11.72
N GLY A 94 7.40 -9.36 12.42
CA GLY A 94 8.68 -8.94 11.84
C GLY A 94 9.21 -9.94 10.81
N HIS A 95 9.24 -11.24 11.16
CA HIS A 95 9.64 -12.29 10.21
C HIS A 95 8.72 -12.36 8.98
N CYS A 96 7.40 -12.22 9.18
CA CYS A 96 6.44 -12.20 8.07
C CYS A 96 6.66 -10.98 7.15
N ALA A 97 6.87 -9.79 7.72
CA ALA A 97 7.17 -8.56 6.99
C ALA A 97 8.45 -8.71 6.16
N GLN A 98 9.50 -9.27 6.75
CA GLN A 98 10.76 -9.55 6.04
C GLN A 98 10.55 -10.53 4.88
N ALA A 99 9.81 -11.63 5.11
CA ALA A 99 9.51 -12.61 4.07
C ALA A 99 8.71 -12.02 2.91
N LEU A 100 7.81 -11.07 3.19
CA LEU A 100 7.03 -10.33 2.19
C LEU A 100 7.81 -9.17 1.56
N GLY A 101 9.05 -8.90 1.96
CA GLY A 101 9.78 -7.73 1.47
C GLY A 101 9.04 -6.41 1.75
N ALA A 102 8.31 -6.35 2.86
CA ALA A 102 7.60 -5.15 3.27
C ALA A 102 8.57 -4.00 3.53
N LYS A 103 8.27 -2.81 3.01
CA LYS A 103 9.07 -1.60 3.26
C LYS A 103 8.77 -1.00 4.63
N GLU A 104 7.54 -1.21 5.10
CA GLU A 104 7.06 -0.73 6.39
C GLU A 104 6.19 -1.81 7.05
N LEU A 105 6.38 -2.00 8.36
CA LEU A 105 5.56 -2.87 9.20
C LEU A 105 4.83 -2.02 10.24
N VAL A 106 3.51 -2.12 10.24
CA VAL A 106 2.64 -1.55 11.26
C VAL A 106 2.13 -2.68 12.14
N LEU A 107 2.51 -2.65 13.41
CA LEU A 107 1.96 -3.56 14.42
C LEU A 107 0.63 -2.99 14.92
N TRP A 108 -0.43 -3.80 14.82
CA TRP A 108 -1.75 -3.41 15.28
C TRP A 108 -2.24 -4.38 16.36
N GLN A 109 -2.71 -3.86 17.49
CA GLN A 109 -3.17 -4.70 18.59
C GLN A 109 -4.45 -4.09 19.17
N SER A 110 -5.43 -4.93 19.52
CA SER A 110 -6.75 -4.50 20.00
C SER A 110 -6.97 -4.75 21.50
N GLN A 111 -6.03 -5.39 22.19
CA GLN A 111 -6.14 -5.77 23.59
C GLN A 111 -5.63 -4.64 24.50
N THR A 112 -6.47 -4.15 25.41
CA THR A 112 -6.07 -3.07 26.35
C THR A 112 -4.95 -3.48 27.28
N SER A 113 -4.83 -4.78 27.60
CA SER A 113 -3.76 -5.35 28.44
C SER A 113 -2.35 -5.13 27.90
N PHE A 114 -2.21 -4.75 26.63
CA PHE A 114 -0.91 -4.34 26.09
C PHE A 114 -0.34 -3.14 26.84
N LEU A 115 -1.18 -2.16 27.23
CA LEU A 115 -0.74 -0.96 27.97
C LEU A 115 -0.23 -1.29 29.38
N ASP A 116 -0.60 -2.46 29.91
CA ASP A 116 -0.17 -2.93 31.22
C ASP A 116 1.15 -3.72 31.15
N ASN A 117 1.70 -3.94 29.95
CA ASN A 117 2.97 -4.65 29.76
C ASN A 117 4.14 -3.68 29.91
N GLU A 118 5.07 -3.95 30.83
CA GLU A 118 6.28 -3.13 31.04
C GLU A 118 7.08 -2.92 29.74
N GLU A 119 7.14 -3.93 28.87
CA GLU A 119 7.83 -3.86 27.57
C GLU A 119 7.09 -3.00 26.52
N SER A 120 5.84 -2.62 26.78
CA SER A 120 5.05 -1.74 25.90
C SER A 120 5.28 -0.25 26.17
N HIS A 121 5.93 0.09 27.28
CA HIS A 121 6.23 1.46 27.63
C HIS A 121 7.42 1.97 26.83
N ASP A 122 7.11 2.75 25.80
CA ASP A 122 8.09 3.59 25.13
C ASP A 122 8.04 4.99 25.78
N GLU A 123 9.10 5.36 26.50
CA GLU A 123 9.20 6.66 27.17
C GLU A 123 9.19 7.84 26.19
N GLU A 124 9.53 7.61 24.92
CA GLU A 124 9.45 8.61 23.85
C GLU A 124 8.04 8.71 23.24
N PHE A 125 7.18 7.73 23.50
CA PHE A 125 5.81 7.74 22.98
C PHE A 125 4.97 8.78 23.73
N PRO A 126 4.33 9.72 23.04
CA PRO A 126 3.63 10.82 23.68
C PRO A 126 2.49 10.29 24.56
N SER A 127 2.60 10.53 25.87
CA SER A 127 1.63 10.10 26.88
C SER A 127 0.24 10.76 26.73
N LYS A 128 0.10 11.73 25.83
CA LYS A 128 -1.15 12.38 25.44
C LYS A 128 -1.16 12.62 23.94
N MET A 129 -2.14 12.02 23.24
CA MET A 129 -2.59 12.47 21.92
C MET A 129 -3.58 13.62 22.07
#